data_AF-A0A2L2YU69-F1
#
_entry.id   AF-A0A2L2YU69-F1
#
_cell.length_a   1.000
_cell.length_b   1.000
_cell.length_c   1.000
_cell.angle_alpha   90.00
_cell.angle_beta   90.00
_cell.angle_gamma   90.00
#
_symmetry.space_group_name_H-M   'P 1'
#
loop_
_entity.id
_entity.type
_entity.pdbx_description
1 polymer ?
#
loop_
_entity_poly.entity_id
_entity_poly.type
_entity_poly.pdbx_seq_one_letter_code
_entity_poly.pdbx_strand_id
1 'polypeptide(L)'
;HLAAIEQAREESTVMLRNFYKSEEIFLDMFEDEYEEMKKKALNVEYLMMDEKLLLPPTGTPMSGIEFHKRLPCGEVERARRAIRVFFLLRDLSLTLQNEPENQLPLTNLSSCIKVNDALDLNYSDLI
;
A
#
# COMPACT_ATOMS: atom_id res chain seq x y z
N HIS A 1 -12.83 5.89 21.07
CA HIS A 1 -11.64 5.96 20.21
C HIS A 1 -11.41 4.65 19.46
N LEU A 2 -11.22 3.51 20.15
CA LEU A 2 -11.00 2.22 19.48
C LEU A 2 -12.15 1.82 18.55
N ALA A 3 -13.42 1.95 18.97
CA ALA A 3 -14.59 1.67 18.12
C ALA A 3 -14.62 2.49 16.80
N ALA A 4 -14.18 3.75 16.84
CA ALA A 4 -14.13 4.60 15.64
C ALA A 4 -13.01 4.16 14.68
N ILE A 5 -11.90 3.64 15.21
CA ILE A 5 -10.79 3.10 14.41
C ILE A 5 -11.19 1.77 13.78
N GLU A 6 -11.86 0.89 14.51
CA GLU A 6 -12.40 -0.36 13.97
C GLU A 6 -13.42 -0.09 12.86
N GLN A 7 -14.30 0.90 13.07
CA GLN A 7 -15.24 1.33 12.04
C GLN A 7 -14.51 1.86 10.80
N ALA A 8 -13.53 2.76 10.96
CA ALA A 8 -12.74 3.28 9.85
C ALA A 8 -11.97 2.16 9.12
N ARG A 9 -11.44 1.18 9.85
CA ARG A 9 -10.77 0.00 9.28
C ARG A 9 -11.75 -0.81 8.42
N GLU A 10 -12.97 -1.06 8.91
CA GLU A 10 -14.00 -1.77 8.15
C GLU A 10 -14.39 -1.01 6.88
N GLU A 11 -14.64 0.30 7.00
CA GLU A 11 -14.95 1.17 5.85
C GLU A 11 -13.84 1.16 4.80
N SER A 12 -12.57 1.23 5.23
CA SER A 12 -11.42 1.13 4.32
C SER A 12 -11.33 -0.24 3.65
N THR A 13 -11.68 -1.31 4.35
CA THR A 13 -11.69 -2.68 3.81
C THR A 13 -12.76 -2.83 2.73
N VAL A 14 -13.97 -2.32 2.98
CA VAL A 14 -15.06 -2.31 2.00
C VAL A 14 -14.67 -1.50 0.76
N MET A 15 -14.02 -0.36 0.95
CA MET A 15 -13.52 0.47 -0.14
C MET A 15 -12.48 -0.26 -1.00
N LEU A 16 -11.47 -0.92 -0.39
CA LEU A 16 -10.49 -1.72 -1.16
C LEU A 16 -11.15 -2.85 -1.93
N ARG A 17 -12.16 -3.51 -1.35
CA ARG A 17 -12.85 -4.61 -2.02
C ARG A 17 -13.49 -4.19 -3.34
N ASN A 18 -13.94 -2.94 -3.45
CA ASN A 18 -14.47 -2.41 -4.69
C ASN A 18 -13.39 -2.28 -5.76
N PHE A 19 -12.20 -1.80 -5.40
CA PHE A 19 -11.06 -1.72 -6.30
C PHE A 19 -10.53 -3.10 -6.71
N TYR A 20 -10.46 -4.06 -5.77
CA TYR A 20 -10.05 -5.44 -6.07
C TYR A 20 -10.93 -6.10 -7.15
N LYS A 21 -12.23 -5.80 -7.17
CA LYS A 21 -13.15 -6.33 -8.19
C LYS A 21 -13.09 -5.59 -9.53
N SER A 22 -12.53 -4.38 -9.55
CA SER A 22 -12.63 -3.47 -10.69
C SER A 22 -11.32 -3.31 -11.46
N GLU A 23 -10.19 -3.52 -10.79
CA GLU A 23 -8.85 -3.26 -11.32
C GLU A 23 -8.06 -4.57 -11.43
N GLU A 24 -7.69 -4.97 -12.66
CA GLU A 24 -6.91 -6.20 -12.90
C GLU A 24 -5.52 -6.14 -12.27
N ILE A 25 -4.93 -4.94 -12.17
CA ILE A 25 -3.60 -4.68 -11.61
C ILE A 25 -3.62 -4.41 -10.09
N PHE A 26 -4.75 -4.65 -9.41
CA PHE A 26 -4.89 -4.28 -8.00
C PHE A 26 -3.86 -4.97 -7.11
N LEU A 27 -3.59 -6.25 -7.32
CA LEU A 27 -2.67 -7.02 -6.48
C LEU A 27 -1.25 -6.48 -6.60
N ASP A 28 -0.79 -6.19 -7.82
CA ASP A 28 0.52 -5.57 -8.06
C ASP A 28 0.62 -4.21 -7.35
N MET A 29 -0.42 -3.37 -7.48
CA MET A 29 -0.48 -2.09 -6.77
C MET A 29 -0.47 -2.25 -5.25
N PHE A 30 -1.11 -3.30 -4.73
CA PHE A 30 -1.20 -3.55 -3.29
C PHE A 30 0.17 -3.97 -2.72
N GLU A 31 0.89 -4.84 -3.42
CA GLU A 31 2.24 -5.25 -3.05
C GLU A 31 3.23 -4.09 -3.15
N ASP A 32 3.21 -3.33 -4.26
CA ASP A 32 4.06 -2.15 -4.47
C ASP A 32 3.90 -1.13 -3.32
N GLU A 33 2.66 -0.83 -2.93
CA GLU A 33 2.37 0.13 -1.86
C GLU A 33 2.76 -0.41 -0.48
N TYR A 34 2.60 -1.72 -0.23
CA TYR A 34 3.06 -2.33 1.02
C TYR A 34 4.59 -2.23 1.16
N GLU A 35 5.33 -2.55 0.09
CA GLU A 35 6.79 -2.43 0.09
C GLU A 35 7.25 -0.98 0.28
N GLU A 36 6.64 -0.03 -0.44
CA GLU A 36 6.99 1.38 -0.35
C GLU A 36 6.77 1.93 1.07
N MET A 37 5.67 1.52 1.72
CA MET A 37 5.41 1.89 3.12
C MET A 37 6.43 1.28 4.11
N LYS A 38 7.02 0.12 3.81
CA LYS A 38 8.08 -0.48 4.63
C LYS A 38 9.46 0.14 4.38
N LYS A 39 9.74 0.59 3.15
CA LYS A 39 11.02 1.21 2.75
C LYS A 39 11.22 2.59 3.37
N LYS A 40 10.15 3.36 3.54
CA LYS A 40 10.23 4.80 3.85
C LYS A 40 9.70 5.12 5.24
N ALA A 41 10.59 5.23 6.22
CA ALA A 41 10.26 5.92 7.46
C ALA A 41 9.99 7.41 7.14
N LEU A 42 8.88 7.96 7.63
CA LEU A 42 8.54 9.37 7.43
C LEU A 42 9.64 10.25 8.03
N ASN A 43 10.44 10.90 7.18
CA ASN A 43 11.44 11.85 7.65
C ASN A 43 10.80 13.25 7.75
N VAL A 44 10.55 13.67 8.99
CA VAL A 44 9.88 14.94 9.31
C VAL A 44 10.69 16.15 8.85
N GLU A 45 12.03 16.08 8.87
CA GLU A 45 12.89 17.18 8.45
C GLU A 45 12.78 17.42 6.93
N TYR A 46 12.83 16.34 6.14
CA TYR A 46 12.58 16.44 4.69
C TYR A 46 11.14 16.87 4.36
N LEU A 47 10.16 16.47 5.17
CA LEU A 47 8.78 16.92 5.01
C LEU A 47 8.68 18.44 5.23
N MET A 48 9.28 18.98 6.30
CA MET A 48 9.20 20.41 6.62
C MET A 48 9.96 21.33 5.65
N MET A 49 10.93 20.78 4.90
CA MET A 49 11.66 21.51 3.86
C MET A 49 10.96 21.49 2.49
N ASP A 50 9.84 20.80 2.36
CA ASP A 50 9.15 20.65 1.08
C ASP A 50 8.28 21.86 0.74
N GLU A 51 8.75 22.68 -0.19
CA GLU A 51 8.04 23.85 -0.72
C GLU A 51 6.64 23.50 -1.28
N LYS A 52 6.43 22.24 -1.69
CA LYS A 52 5.16 21.75 -2.23
C LYS A 52 4.06 21.64 -1.17
N LEU A 53 4.40 21.65 0.13
CA LEU A 53 3.42 21.70 1.22
C LEU A 53 2.83 23.09 1.47
N LEU A 54 3.52 24.15 1.00
CA LEU A 54 3.07 25.52 1.17
C LEU A 54 2.05 25.94 0.09
N LEU A 55 1.97 25.15 -0.99
CA LEU A 55 1.07 25.38 -2.11
C LEU A 55 -0.17 24.48 -1.98
N PRO A 56 -1.35 24.93 -2.46
CA PRO A 56 -2.52 24.06 -2.55
C PRO A 56 -2.19 22.80 -3.36
N PRO A 57 -2.62 21.60 -2.93
CA PRO A 57 -2.23 20.37 -3.60
C PRO A 57 -2.77 20.35 -5.04
N THR A 58 -1.85 20.42 -6.01
CA THR A 58 -2.18 20.47 -7.44
C THR A 58 -2.75 19.15 -7.91
N GLY A 59 -3.96 19.13 -8.47
CA GLY A 59 -4.62 17.90 -8.92
C GLY A 59 -4.14 17.33 -10.26
N THR A 60 -3.16 17.96 -10.93
CA THR A 60 -2.78 17.59 -12.30
C THR A 60 -1.48 16.76 -12.34
N PRO A 61 -1.45 15.61 -13.05
CA PRO A 61 -0.25 14.77 -13.19
C PRO A 61 0.94 15.52 -13.83
N MET A 62 0.64 16.54 -14.64
CA MET A 62 1.62 17.35 -15.38
C MET A 62 2.44 18.30 -14.50
N SER A 63 2.17 18.37 -13.19
CA SER A 63 2.90 19.23 -12.26
C SER A 63 4.28 18.68 -11.85
N GLY A 64 4.60 17.41 -12.15
CA GLY A 64 5.83 16.75 -11.70
C GLY A 64 5.90 16.56 -10.18
N ILE A 65 4.77 16.72 -9.49
CA ILE A 65 4.65 16.51 -8.05
C ILE A 65 4.40 15.02 -7.81
N GLU A 66 5.21 14.42 -6.94
CA GLU A 66 5.07 13.01 -6.57
C GLU A 66 3.69 12.75 -5.97
N PHE A 67 3.13 11.58 -6.24
CA PHE A 67 1.76 11.22 -5.87
C PHE A 67 1.42 11.47 -4.38
N HIS A 68 2.39 11.26 -3.48
CA HIS A 68 2.21 11.48 -2.05
C HIS A 68 2.09 12.96 -1.62
N LYS A 69 2.29 13.90 -2.55
CA LYS A 69 2.25 15.36 -2.34
C LYS A 69 1.14 16.04 -3.15
N ARG A 70 0.31 15.26 -3.87
CA ARG A 70 -0.78 15.79 -4.71
C ARG A 70 -2.08 15.00 -4.53
N LEU A 71 -3.19 15.58 -5.01
CA LEU A 71 -4.48 14.89 -5.00
C LEU A 71 -4.51 13.80 -6.07
N PRO A 72 -5.19 12.66 -5.79
CA PRO A 72 -5.39 11.61 -6.77
C PRO A 72 -6.27 12.11 -7.91
N CYS A 73 -5.78 11.99 -9.14
CA CYS A 73 -6.44 12.48 -10.35
C CYS A 73 -7.18 11.38 -11.14
N GLY A 74 -6.85 10.10 -10.92
CA GLY A 74 -7.44 8.96 -11.62
C GLY A 74 -7.78 7.78 -10.70
N GLU A 75 -8.51 6.79 -11.21
CA GLU A 75 -8.96 5.62 -10.43
C GLU A 75 -7.79 4.81 -9.85
N VAL A 76 -6.72 4.60 -10.63
CA VAL A 76 -5.47 3.96 -10.18
C VAL A 76 -4.84 4.69 -8.99
N GLU A 77 -4.82 6.02 -9.02
CA GLU A 77 -4.29 6.84 -7.92
C GLU A 77 -5.21 6.81 -6.70
N ARG A 78 -6.53 6.80 -6.90
CA ARG A 78 -7.51 6.62 -5.82
C ARG A 78 -7.35 5.24 -5.17
N ALA A 79 -7.13 4.20 -5.97
CA ALA A 79 -6.86 2.84 -5.48
C ALA A 79 -5.59 2.80 -4.61
N ARG A 80 -4.46 3.35 -5.09
CA ARG A 80 -3.22 3.46 -4.27
C ARG A 80 -3.46 4.20 -2.96
N ARG A 81 -4.19 5.32 -2.99
CA ARG A 81 -4.52 6.06 -1.77
C ARG A 81 -5.35 5.22 -0.81
N ALA A 82 -6.37 4.51 -1.30
CA ALA A 82 -7.21 3.64 -0.48
C ALA A 82 -6.37 2.53 0.17
N ILE A 83 -5.46 1.91 -0.60
CA ILE A 83 -4.51 0.89 -0.11
C ILE A 83 -3.66 1.41 1.05
N ARG A 84 -3.04 2.59 0.90
CA ARG A 84 -2.25 3.21 1.97
C ARG A 84 -3.05 3.47 3.24
N VAL A 85 -4.27 4.00 3.09
CA VAL A 85 -5.15 4.30 4.22
C VAL A 85 -5.52 3.03 4.98
N PHE A 86 -5.80 1.94 4.26
CA PHE A 86 -6.06 0.65 4.87
C PHE A 86 -4.87 0.11 5.68
N PHE A 87 -3.66 0.17 5.13
CA PHE A 87 -2.47 -0.26 5.87
C PHE A 87 -2.26 0.56 7.14
N LEU A 88 -2.40 1.89 7.08
CA LEU A 88 -2.27 2.76 8.25
C LEU A 88 -3.33 2.46 9.33
N LEU A 89 -4.59 2.27 8.93
CA LEU A 89 -5.67 1.95 9.88
C LEU A 89 -5.51 0.57 10.50
N ARG A 90 -5.03 -0.40 9.71
CA ARG A 90 -4.73 -1.75 10.17
C ARG A 90 -3.57 -1.77 11.16
N ASP A 91 -2.47 -1.10 10.84
CA ASP A 91 -1.30 -0.98 11.72
C ASP A 91 -1.66 -0.27 13.03
N LEU A 92 -2.45 0.80 12.96
CA LEU A 92 -2.96 1.50 14.15
C LEU A 92 -3.88 0.62 14.99
N SER A 93 -4.80 -0.12 14.37
CA SER A 93 -5.70 -1.06 15.05
C SER A 93 -4.92 -2.15 15.78
N LEU A 94 -3.95 -2.78 15.11
CA LEU A 94 -3.05 -3.79 15.69
C LEU A 94 -2.21 -3.23 16.84
N THR A 95 -1.62 -2.04 16.66
CA THR A 95 -0.85 -1.34 17.69
C THR A 95 -1.68 -1.06 18.94
N LEU A 96 -2.93 -0.61 18.77
CA LEU A 96 -3.83 -0.35 19.89
C LEU A 96 -4.29 -1.62 20.62
N GLN A 97 -4.37 -2.74 19.89
CA GLN A 97 -4.72 -4.05 20.45
C GLN A 97 -3.50 -4.82 20.99
N ASN A 98 -2.28 -4.34 20.75
CA ASN A 98 -1.01 -5.04 20.99
C ASN A 98 -0.91 -6.40 20.28
N GLU A 99 -1.53 -6.52 19.10
CA GLU A 99 -1.50 -7.72 18.29
C GLU A 99 -0.42 -7.60 17.20
N PRO A 100 0.34 -8.68 16.90
CA PRO A 100 1.30 -8.69 15.82
C PRO A 100 0.62 -8.80 14.43
N GLU A 101 1.23 -8.19 13.42
CA GLU A 101 0.82 -8.37 12.03
C GLU A 101 1.27 -9.75 11.52
N ASN A 102 0.32 -10.62 11.19
CA ASN A 102 0.57 -11.99 10.76
C ASN A 102 0.12 -12.28 9.32
N GLN A 103 -0.58 -11.34 8.67
CA GLN A 103 -1.20 -11.58 7.34
C GLN A 103 -0.44 -10.89 6.20
N LEU A 104 0.55 -10.04 6.51
CA LEU A 104 1.34 -9.30 5.53
C LEU A 104 2.84 -9.49 5.78
N PRO A 105 3.69 -9.53 4.72
CA PRO A 105 3.35 -9.44 3.30
C PRO A 105 2.53 -10.65 2.79
N LEU A 106 1.72 -10.43 1.74
CA LEU A 106 1.05 -11.52 1.03
C LEU A 106 2.06 -12.45 0.35
N THR A 107 3.17 -11.87 -0.11
CA THR A 107 4.28 -12.59 -0.72
C THR A 107 5.01 -13.44 0.32
N ASN A 108 4.96 -14.75 0.17
CA ASN A 108 5.70 -15.67 1.01
C ASN A 108 7.17 -15.68 0.56
N LEU A 109 8.03 -14.94 1.26
CA LEU A 109 9.47 -14.86 0.94
C LEU A 109 10.17 -16.22 0.95
N SER A 110 9.62 -17.22 1.64
CA SER A 110 10.09 -18.61 1.65
C SER A 110 9.81 -19.36 0.34
N SER A 111 8.82 -18.90 -0.44
CA SER A 111 8.45 -19.43 -1.75
C SER A 111 9.12 -18.68 -2.92
N CYS A 112 9.82 -17.57 -2.65
CA CYS A 112 10.56 -16.85 -3.67
C CYS A 112 11.88 -17.56 -3.97
N ILE A 113 12.03 -18.01 -5.20
CA ILE A 113 13.26 -18.60 -5.73
C ILE A 113 14.34 -17.52 -5.70
N LYS A 114 15.43 -17.75 -4.96
CA LYS A 114 16.54 -16.80 -4.90
C LYS A 114 17.34 -16.87 -6.19
N VAL A 115 17.92 -15.75 -6.62
CA VAL A 115 18.90 -15.76 -7.71
C VAL A 115 20.08 -16.64 -7.24
N ASN A 116 20.22 -17.82 -7.87
CA ASN A 116 21.12 -18.97 -7.57
C ASN A 116 20.47 -20.22 -6.95
N ASP A 117 19.16 -20.24 -6.70
CA ASP A 117 18.47 -21.51 -6.46
C ASP A 117 18.31 -22.26 -7.79
N ALA A 118 18.76 -23.52 -7.81
CA ALA A 118 18.55 -24.39 -8.95
C ALA A 118 17.05 -24.63 -9.10
N LEU A 119 16.48 -24.17 -10.22
CA LEU A 119 15.14 -24.55 -10.65
C LEU A 119 15.13 -26.07 -10.85
N ASP A 120 14.56 -26.81 -9.90
CA ASP A 120 14.36 -28.25 -10.07
C ASP A 120 13.23 -28.46 -11.09
N LEU A 121 13.62 -28.59 -12.35
CA LEU A 121 12.73 -28.78 -13.50
C LEU A 121 12.07 -30.17 -13.53
N ASN A 122 12.30 -31.03 -12.53
CA ASN A 122 11.74 -32.39 -12.49
C ASN A 122 10.22 -32.45 -12.31
N TYR A 123 9.59 -31.37 -11.89
CA TYR A 123 8.11 -31.26 -11.81
C TYR A 123 7.55 -30.31 -12.86
N SER A 124 8.22 -30.20 -14.00
CA SER A 124 7.57 -29.74 -15.23
C SER A 124 6.55 -30.81 -15.64
N ASP A 125 5.41 -30.88 -14.94
CA ASP A 125 4.23 -31.55 -15.46
C ASP A 125 3.81 -30.77 -16.71
N LEU A 126 4.33 -31.24 -17.84
CA LEU A 126 3.72 -31.10 -19.15
C LEU A 126 2.27 -31.56 -19.01
N ILE A 127 1.31 -30.64 -19.11
CA ILE A 127 -0.04 -30.82 -19.68
C ILE A 127 -0.62 -29.45 -20.02
#